data_AF-A0A9D7BBI8-F1
#
_entry.id   AF-A0A9D7BBI8-F1
#
_cell.length_a   1.000
_cell.length_b   1.000
_cell.length_c   1.000
_cell.angle_alpha   90.00
_cell.angle_beta   90.00
_cell.angle_gamma   90.00
#
_symmetry.space_group_name_H-M   'P 1'
#
loop_
_entity.id
_entity.type
_entity.pdbx_description
1 polymer ?
#
loop_
_entity_poly.entity_id
_entity_poly.type
_entity_poly.pdbx_seq_one_letter_code
_entity_poly.pdbx_strand_id
1 'polypeptide(L)'
;MRSLLLIILLLPCVALAQDADRFARARRSEHALDRWIKKELHRQRKGHLVTTPSTTYIAHQQTFDRLATFLRRQPGVVDAEWDRCIGKLDIWPGHSTIALRVIIDGDEHERCYGVQEGIPGTIHLFGWRPRVRKNREHLKLKRVHDCPGFVAQQRRYCAERSR
;
A
#
# COMPACT_ATOMS: atom_id res chain seq x y z
N MET A 1 9.78 38.97 -9.50
CA MET A 1 9.84 37.57 -9.98
C MET A 1 10.64 36.62 -9.07
N ARG A 2 11.59 37.09 -8.23
CA ARG A 2 12.36 36.23 -7.30
C ARG A 2 11.53 35.55 -6.20
N SER A 3 10.47 36.19 -5.69
CA SER A 3 9.63 35.63 -4.61
C SER A 3 8.68 34.51 -5.07
N LEU A 4 8.31 34.46 -6.35
CA LEU A 4 7.44 33.43 -6.92
C LEU A 4 8.18 32.08 -7.07
N LEU A 5 9.49 32.12 -7.34
CA LEU A 5 10.37 30.94 -7.37
C LEU A 5 10.52 30.28 -6.00
N LEU A 6 10.59 31.06 -4.92
CA LEU A 6 10.66 30.54 -3.54
C LEU A 6 9.38 29.80 -3.13
N ILE A 7 8.20 30.29 -3.54
CA ILE A 7 6.92 29.64 -3.22
C ILE A 7 6.82 28.28 -3.95
N ILE A 8 7.23 28.20 -5.22
CA ILE A 8 7.22 26.94 -5.98
C ILE A 8 8.19 25.91 -5.37
N LEU A 9 9.35 26.35 -4.87
CA LEU A 9 10.33 25.47 -4.23
C LEU A 9 9.88 24.91 -2.87
N LEU A 10 9.04 25.65 -2.14
CA LEU A 10 8.59 25.26 -0.79
C LEU A 10 7.29 24.45 -0.77
N LEU A 11 6.43 24.57 -1.80
CA LEU A 11 5.19 23.79 -1.91
C LEU A 11 5.34 22.26 -1.72
N PRO A 12 6.34 21.55 -2.29
CA PRO A 12 6.48 20.11 -2.10
C PRO A 12 6.83 19.72 -0.65
N CYS A 13 7.50 20.61 0.09
CA CYS A 13 7.87 20.36 1.48
C CYS A 13 6.66 20.37 2.42
N VAL A 14 5.65 21.22 2.14
CA VAL A 14 4.44 21.34 2.97
C VAL A 14 3.59 20.07 2.90
N ALA A 15 3.45 19.47 1.72
CA ALA A 15 2.68 18.24 1.56
C ALA A 15 3.33 17.04 2.30
N LEU A 16 4.67 16.93 2.22
CA LEU A 16 5.42 15.90 2.93
C LEU A 16 5.32 16.07 4.45
N ALA A 17 5.43 17.30 4.96
CA ALA A 17 5.30 17.59 6.38
C ALA A 17 3.90 17.23 6.92
N GLN A 18 2.84 17.55 6.16
CA GLN A 18 1.46 17.22 6.56
C GLN A 18 1.21 15.72 6.63
N ASP A 19 1.75 14.94 5.70
CA ASP A 19 1.61 13.48 5.70
C ASP A 19 2.41 12.86 6.86
N ALA A 20 3.62 13.35 7.13
CA ALA A 20 4.43 12.94 8.28
C ALA A 20 3.76 13.23 9.63
N ASP A 21 3.14 14.41 9.81
CA ASP A 21 2.42 14.77 11.03
C ASP A 21 1.15 13.92 11.26
N ARG A 22 0.47 13.56 10.16
CA ARG A 22 -0.68 12.64 10.23
C ARG A 22 -0.24 11.24 10.60
N PHE A 23 0.87 10.77 10.03
CA PHE A 23 1.45 9.47 10.36
C PHE A 23 1.93 9.42 11.81
N ALA A 24 2.65 10.43 12.28
CA ALA A 24 3.15 10.51 13.65
C ALA A 24 2.03 10.41 14.69
N ARG A 25 0.86 11.01 14.42
CA ARG A 25 -0.33 10.85 15.27
C ARG A 25 -0.94 9.46 15.21
N ALA A 26 -0.90 8.81 14.05
CA ALA A 26 -1.41 7.45 13.86
C ALA A 26 -0.52 6.39 14.52
N ARG A 27 0.78 6.63 14.64
CA ARG A 27 1.77 5.74 15.26
C ARG A 27 1.62 5.56 16.78
N ARG A 28 0.65 6.24 17.42
CA ARG A 28 0.39 6.12 18.87
C ARG A 28 -0.25 4.80 19.29
N SER A 29 -0.78 4.01 18.35
CA SER A 29 -1.28 2.66 18.61
C SER A 29 -1.48 1.90 17.30
N GLU A 30 -1.45 0.57 17.36
CA GLU A 30 -1.70 -0.27 16.18
C GLU A 30 -3.06 0.03 15.52
N HIS A 31 -4.11 0.22 16.31
CA HIS A 31 -5.43 0.53 15.78
C HIS A 31 -5.50 1.89 15.09
N ALA A 32 -4.78 2.90 15.58
CA ALA A 32 -4.70 4.20 14.93
C ALA A 32 -3.91 4.12 13.61
N LEU A 33 -2.80 3.38 13.63
CA LEU A 33 -1.97 3.09 12.47
C LEU A 33 -2.78 2.36 11.39
N ASP A 34 -3.49 1.28 11.75
CA ASP A 34 -4.25 0.47 10.80
C ASP A 34 -5.37 1.28 10.13
N ARG A 35 -6.04 2.15 10.89
CA ARG A 35 -7.05 3.07 10.33
C ARG A 35 -6.42 4.09 9.39
N TRP A 36 -5.22 4.57 9.69
CA TRP A 36 -4.50 5.48 8.82
C TRP A 36 -4.04 4.78 7.53
N ILE A 37 -3.44 3.60 7.63
CA ILE A 37 -3.01 2.80 6.47
C ILE A 37 -4.20 2.45 5.58
N LYS A 38 -5.35 2.10 6.16
CA LYS A 38 -6.58 1.88 5.39
C LYS A 38 -6.99 3.11 4.58
N LYS A 39 -6.90 4.31 5.16
CA LYS A 39 -7.20 5.57 4.46
C LYS A 39 -6.17 5.84 3.35
N GLU A 40 -4.89 5.59 3.62
CA GLU A 40 -3.84 5.83 2.64
C GLU A 40 -3.91 4.85 1.45
N LEU A 41 -4.14 3.56 1.73
CA LEU A 41 -4.47 2.57 0.72
C LEU A 41 -5.65 3.01 -0.13
N HIS A 42 -6.69 3.57 0.49
CA HIS A 42 -7.85 4.09 -0.24
C HIS A 42 -7.50 5.31 -1.12
N ARG A 43 -6.63 6.21 -0.64
CA ARG A 43 -6.15 7.40 -1.39
C ARG A 43 -5.34 6.99 -2.62
N GLN A 44 -4.46 6.00 -2.48
CA GLN A 44 -3.57 5.52 -3.54
C GLN A 44 -4.11 4.30 -4.29
N ARG A 45 -5.38 3.91 -4.10
CA ARG A 45 -5.94 2.63 -4.56
C ARG A 45 -5.93 2.36 -6.06
N LYS A 46 -5.63 3.35 -6.90
CA LYS A 46 -5.81 3.25 -8.35
C LYS A 46 -4.64 2.48 -8.96
N GLY A 47 -4.97 1.45 -9.73
CA GLY A 47 -4.02 0.76 -10.60
C GLY A 47 -3.72 1.57 -11.85
N HIS A 48 -2.72 1.13 -12.59
CA HIS A 48 -2.24 1.75 -13.81
C HIS A 48 -2.73 0.98 -15.04
N LEU A 49 -3.17 1.71 -16.06
CA LEU A 49 -3.50 1.11 -17.36
C LEU A 49 -2.20 0.72 -18.07
N VAL A 50 -2.08 -0.56 -18.41
CA VAL A 50 -0.99 -1.11 -19.22
C VAL A 50 -1.56 -1.53 -20.55
N THR A 51 -1.05 -0.94 -21.61
CA THR A 51 -1.41 -1.27 -22.99
C THR A 51 -0.24 -2.01 -23.63
N THR A 52 -0.52 -3.20 -24.14
CA THR A 52 0.40 -4.00 -24.95
C THR A 52 -0.17 -4.10 -26.36
N PRO A 53 0.60 -4.52 -27.38
CA PRO A 53 0.08 -4.68 -28.74
C PRO A 53 -1.12 -5.64 -28.83
N SER A 54 -1.26 -6.58 -27.90
CA SER A 54 -2.30 -7.63 -27.91
C SER A 54 -3.43 -7.40 -26.90
N THR A 55 -3.24 -6.60 -25.85
CA THR A 55 -4.25 -6.43 -24.80
C THR A 55 -4.03 -5.17 -23.95
N THR A 56 -5.09 -4.73 -23.29
CA THR A 56 -5.09 -3.65 -22.31
C THR A 56 -5.59 -4.17 -20.97
N TYR A 57 -4.83 -3.97 -19.90
CA TYR A 57 -5.19 -4.42 -18.56
C TYR A 57 -4.76 -3.42 -17.48
N ILE A 58 -5.28 -3.60 -16.26
CA ILE A 58 -4.88 -2.79 -15.11
C ILE A 58 -3.84 -3.56 -14.30
N ALA A 59 -2.71 -2.91 -14.01
CA ALA A 59 -1.66 -3.44 -13.14
C ALA A 59 -1.54 -2.61 -11.86
N HIS A 60 -1.31 -3.29 -10.72
CA HIS A 60 -1.18 -2.65 -9.40
C HIS A 60 0.25 -2.64 -8.86
N GLN A 61 1.21 -3.26 -9.55
CA GLN A 61 2.59 -3.39 -9.08
C GLN A 61 3.22 -2.01 -8.79
N GLN A 62 3.10 -1.07 -9.73
CA GLN A 62 3.59 0.31 -9.54
C GLN A 62 2.90 1.02 -8.37
N THR A 63 1.61 0.74 -8.13
CA THR A 63 0.86 1.29 -7.00
C THR A 63 1.43 0.78 -5.68
N PHE A 64 1.73 -0.51 -5.57
CA PHE A 64 2.36 -1.09 -4.38
C PHE A 64 3.80 -0.60 -4.18
N ASP A 65 4.60 -0.48 -5.25
CA ASP A 65 5.96 0.06 -5.15
C ASP A 65 5.98 1.50 -4.65
N ARG A 66 5.06 2.34 -5.17
CA ARG A 66 4.88 3.71 -4.71
C ARG A 66 4.44 3.76 -3.26
N LEU A 67 3.50 2.91 -2.86
CA LEU A 67 3.01 2.85 -1.49
C LEU A 67 4.11 2.41 -0.52
N ALA A 68 4.84 1.33 -0.82
CA ALA A 68 5.95 0.88 0.01
C ALA A 68 7.04 1.95 0.14
N THR A 69 7.39 2.62 -0.96
CA THR A 69 8.35 3.73 -0.95
C THR A 69 7.84 4.92 -0.12
N PHE A 70 6.55 5.27 -0.23
CA PHE A 70 5.94 6.33 0.56
C PHE A 70 5.96 6.00 2.06
N LEU A 71 5.65 4.76 2.42
CA LEU A 71 5.65 4.30 3.81
C LEU A 71 7.05 4.35 4.42
N ARG A 72 8.09 3.90 3.70
CA ARG A 72 9.49 3.98 4.18
C ARG A 72 9.96 5.39 4.52
N ARG A 73 9.34 6.42 3.94
CA ARG A 73 9.70 7.82 4.19
C ARG A 73 9.03 8.41 5.44
N GLN A 74 8.10 7.68 6.06
CA GLN A 74 7.36 8.18 7.21
C GLN A 74 8.21 8.12 8.49
N PRO A 75 8.07 9.08 9.42
CA PRO A 75 8.87 9.12 10.63
C PRO A 75 8.55 7.93 11.56
N GLY A 76 9.59 7.21 11.99
CA GLY A 76 9.47 6.04 12.87
C GLY A 76 9.18 4.73 12.14
N VAL A 77 9.11 4.75 10.80
CA VAL A 77 9.11 3.51 10.00
C VAL A 77 10.53 3.00 9.89
N VAL A 78 10.73 1.74 10.28
CA VAL A 78 11.99 1.02 10.13
C VAL A 78 12.13 0.56 8.69
N ASP A 79 11.08 -0.06 8.16
CA ASP A 79 11.04 -0.51 6.76
C ASP A 79 9.59 -0.82 6.33
N ALA A 80 9.37 -0.95 5.03
CA ALA A 80 8.12 -1.42 4.47
C ALA A 80 8.40 -2.22 3.19
N GLU A 81 7.71 -3.32 2.96
CA GLU A 81 7.84 -4.12 1.74
C GLU A 81 6.50 -4.72 1.35
N TRP A 82 6.36 -5.13 0.10
CA TRP A 82 5.23 -5.93 -0.34
C TRP A 82 5.73 -7.22 -1.00
N ASP A 83 4.85 -8.19 -1.17
CA ASP A 83 5.15 -9.53 -1.70
C ASP A 83 5.41 -9.57 -3.22
N ARG A 84 6.21 -8.61 -3.71
CA ARG A 84 6.52 -8.37 -5.12
C ARG A 84 7.31 -9.48 -5.79
N CYS A 85 8.20 -10.14 -5.05
CA CYS A 85 9.15 -11.12 -5.59
C CYS A 85 8.65 -12.56 -5.50
N ILE A 86 7.54 -12.79 -4.80
CA ILE A 86 6.85 -14.08 -4.76
C ILE A 86 6.08 -14.24 -6.07
N GLY A 87 6.34 -15.34 -6.78
CA GLY A 87 5.55 -15.71 -7.94
C GLY A 87 4.11 -15.99 -7.55
N LYS A 88 3.17 -15.20 -8.07
CA LYS A 88 1.73 -15.42 -7.87
C LYS A 88 1.09 -15.81 -9.19
N LEU A 89 0.08 -16.68 -9.10
CA LEU A 89 -0.78 -16.97 -10.24
C LEU A 89 -1.56 -15.71 -10.61
N ASP A 90 -1.63 -15.40 -11.90
CA ASP A 90 -2.37 -14.24 -12.43
C ASP A 90 -3.88 -14.56 -12.47
N ILE A 91 -4.48 -14.66 -11.28
CA ILE A 91 -5.90 -14.94 -11.08
C ILE A 91 -6.59 -13.65 -10.65
N TRP A 92 -7.66 -13.28 -11.34
CA TRP A 92 -8.47 -12.11 -10.98
C TRP A 92 -9.65 -12.49 -10.06
N PRO A 93 -9.90 -11.75 -8.96
CA PRO A 93 -9.10 -10.64 -8.43
C PRO A 93 -7.79 -11.13 -7.81
N GLY A 94 -6.71 -10.37 -8.01
CA GLY A 94 -5.40 -10.66 -7.45
C GLY A 94 -5.37 -10.34 -5.94
N HIS A 95 -4.33 -10.83 -5.27
CA HIS A 95 -4.10 -10.59 -3.85
C HIS A 95 -2.64 -10.28 -3.58
N SER A 96 -2.40 -9.23 -2.79
CA SER A 96 -1.07 -8.80 -2.38
C SER A 96 -1.04 -8.39 -0.93
N THR A 97 0.12 -8.52 -0.31
CA THR A 97 0.34 -8.17 1.09
C THR A 97 1.42 -7.11 1.14
N ILE A 98 1.10 -5.98 1.76
CA ILE A 98 2.08 -4.96 2.11
C ILE A 98 2.32 -5.02 3.62
N ALA A 99 3.57 -4.97 4.03
CA ALA A 99 4.01 -5.01 5.41
C ALA A 99 4.71 -3.70 5.78
N LEU A 100 4.56 -3.32 7.04
CA LEU A 100 5.14 -2.13 7.64
C LEU A 100 5.80 -2.52 8.97
N ARG A 101 7.12 -2.30 9.05
CA ARG A 101 7.90 -2.36 10.29
C ARG A 101 8.03 -0.95 10.84
N VAL A 102 7.51 -0.71 12.04
CA VAL A 102 7.37 0.63 12.60
C VAL A 102 7.60 0.59 14.10
N ILE A 103 8.24 1.62 14.64
CA ILE A 103 8.37 1.78 16.09
C ILE A 103 7.07 2.36 16.64
N ILE A 104 6.46 1.76 17.66
CA ILE A 104 5.29 2.26 18.39
C ILE A 104 5.69 2.27 19.87
N ASP A 105 5.60 3.42 20.52
CA ASP A 105 5.97 3.61 21.94
C ASP A 105 7.34 3.06 22.36
N GLY A 106 8.28 2.93 21.41
CA GLY A 106 9.65 2.47 21.64
C GLY A 106 9.90 1.03 21.17
N ASP A 107 8.84 0.25 20.97
CA ASP A 107 8.90 -1.14 20.52
C ASP A 107 8.72 -1.24 19.00
N GLU A 108 9.34 -2.22 18.37
CA GLU A 108 9.18 -2.47 16.94
C GLU A 108 7.99 -3.41 16.68
N HIS A 109 7.06 -2.95 15.84
CA HIS A 109 5.90 -3.73 15.41
C HIS A 109 5.96 -3.96 13.90
N GLU A 110 5.61 -5.18 13.48
CA GLU A 110 5.51 -5.54 12.07
C GLU A 110 4.07 -5.94 11.70
N ARG A 111 3.42 -5.07 10.92
CA ARG A 111 2.00 -5.19 10.56
C ARG A 111 1.85 -5.50 9.08
N CYS A 112 1.03 -6.51 8.76
CA CYS A 112 0.70 -6.89 7.39
C CYS A 112 -0.72 -6.53 7.02
N TYR A 113 -0.85 -5.92 5.85
CA TYR A 113 -2.09 -5.49 5.24
C TYR A 113 -2.34 -6.32 3.99
N GLY A 114 -3.28 -7.26 4.07
CA GLY A 114 -3.71 -8.05 2.93
C GLY A 114 -4.69 -7.25 2.07
N VAL A 115 -4.31 -7.04 0.82
CA VAL A 115 -4.98 -6.20 -0.17
C VAL A 115 -5.46 -7.05 -1.33
N GLN A 116 -6.68 -6.78 -1.78
CA GLN A 116 -7.26 -7.37 -2.98
C GLN A 116 -7.15 -6.39 -4.14
N GLU A 117 -6.71 -6.90 -5.30
CA GLU A 117 -6.51 -6.16 -6.54
C GLU A 117 -7.77 -6.23 -7.40
N GLY A 118 -8.56 -5.15 -7.33
CA GLY A 118 -9.87 -5.09 -7.95
C GLY A 118 -10.99 -5.53 -7.00
N ILE A 119 -12.21 -5.07 -7.31
CA ILE A 119 -13.43 -5.32 -6.55
C ILE A 119 -14.36 -6.21 -7.40
N PRO A 120 -14.66 -7.45 -6.99
CA PRO A 120 -15.63 -8.29 -7.66
C PRO A 120 -17.02 -7.68 -7.49
N GLY A 121 -17.81 -7.74 -8.56
CA GLY A 121 -19.13 -7.09 -8.62
C GLY A 121 -20.25 -7.87 -7.97
N THR A 122 -19.92 -8.87 -7.17
CA THR A 122 -20.89 -9.66 -6.42
C THR A 122 -20.26 -9.98 -5.07
N ILE A 123 -20.93 -9.55 -4.01
CA ILE A 123 -20.58 -9.91 -2.64
C ILE A 123 -21.57 -11.00 -2.21
N HIS A 124 -21.09 -12.04 -1.53
CA HIS A 124 -21.95 -13.04 -0.91
C HIS A 124 -22.13 -12.70 0.57
N LEU A 125 -23.36 -12.40 0.98
CA LEU A 125 -23.74 -12.18 2.38
C LEU A 125 -24.94 -13.07 2.69
N PHE A 126 -24.74 -14.15 3.44
CA PHE A 126 -25.82 -15.01 3.97
C PHE A 126 -26.91 -15.37 2.93
N GLY A 127 -26.50 -15.80 1.73
CA GLY A 127 -27.42 -16.16 0.63
C GLY A 127 -27.88 -14.99 -0.26
N TRP A 128 -27.75 -13.74 0.22
CA TRP A 128 -28.00 -12.54 -0.58
C TRP A 128 -26.78 -12.19 -1.45
N ARG A 129 -27.04 -11.87 -2.73
CA ARG A 129 -26.03 -11.54 -3.74
C ARG A 129 -26.24 -10.13 -4.32
N PRO A 130 -26.01 -9.06 -3.55
CA PRO A 130 -26.11 -7.72 -4.09
C PRO A 130 -25.09 -7.53 -5.23
N ARG A 131 -25.58 -7.10 -6.39
CA ARG A 131 -24.74 -6.69 -7.51
C ARG A 131 -24.07 -5.36 -7.15
N VAL A 132 -22.77 -5.40 -6.97
CA VAL A 132 -21.94 -4.20 -6.76
C VAL A 132 -21.24 -3.86 -8.06
N ARG A 133 -20.93 -2.58 -8.29
CA ARG A 133 -20.17 -2.17 -9.47
C ARG A 133 -18.77 -2.81 -9.42
N LYS A 134 -18.47 -3.70 -10.37
CA LYS A 134 -17.11 -4.25 -10.59
C LYS A 134 -16.15 -3.08 -10.77
N ASN A 135 -15.02 -3.11 -10.09
CA ASN A 135 -13.97 -2.11 -10.30
C ASN A 135 -12.60 -2.78 -10.29
N ARG A 136 -12.01 -2.98 -11.47
CA ARG A 136 -10.67 -3.58 -11.62
C ARG A 136 -9.54 -2.62 -11.24
N GLU A 137 -9.84 -1.33 -11.17
CA GLU A 137 -8.88 -0.26 -10.92
C GLU A 137 -8.57 -0.05 -9.46
N HIS A 138 -9.35 -0.59 -8.52
CA HIS A 138 -9.24 -0.24 -7.11
C HIS A 138 -8.67 -1.38 -6.26
N LEU A 139 -7.68 -1.04 -5.44
CA LEU A 139 -7.25 -1.83 -4.30
C LEU A 139 -8.29 -1.81 -3.17
N LYS A 140 -8.46 -2.94 -2.49
CA LYS A 140 -9.32 -3.08 -1.30
C LYS A 140 -8.61 -3.81 -0.18
N LEU A 141 -8.48 -3.17 0.99
CA LEU A 141 -7.99 -3.81 2.20
C LEU A 141 -8.96 -4.93 2.65
N LYS A 142 -8.42 -6.11 2.97
CA LYS A 142 -9.17 -7.30 3.37
C LYS A 142 -8.86 -7.77 4.77
N ARG A 143 -7.58 -7.78 5.15
CA ARG A 143 -7.12 -8.29 6.46
C ARG A 143 -5.97 -7.44 6.98
N VAL A 144 -5.87 -7.36 8.30
CA VAL A 144 -4.75 -6.78 9.02
C VAL A 144 -4.37 -7.73 10.15
N HIS A 145 -3.08 -7.98 10.34
CA HIS A 145 -2.54 -8.89 11.34
C HIS A 145 -1.05 -8.63 11.56
N ASP A 146 -0.51 -9.12 12.67
CA ASP A 146 0.93 -9.16 12.90
C ASP A 146 1.62 -10.18 12.00
N CYS A 147 2.81 -9.84 11.52
CA CYS A 147 3.57 -10.69 10.61
C CYS A 147 5.09 -10.53 10.81
N PRO A 148 5.63 -10.89 11.99
CA PRO A 148 7.04 -10.71 12.28
C PRO A 148 7.93 -11.43 11.25
N GLY A 149 8.92 -10.72 10.72
CA GLY A 149 9.90 -11.21 9.76
C GLY A 149 9.48 -11.13 8.28
N PHE A 150 8.27 -10.69 7.96
CA PHE A 150 7.77 -10.65 6.58
C PHE A 150 8.64 -9.76 5.68
N VAL A 151 8.95 -8.53 6.10
CA VAL A 151 9.75 -7.56 5.34
C VAL A 151 11.15 -8.10 5.07
N ALA A 152 11.78 -8.69 6.09
CA ALA A 152 13.10 -9.31 5.95
C ALA A 152 13.05 -10.47 4.94
N GLN A 153 12.00 -11.29 4.99
CA GLN A 153 11.79 -12.39 4.07
C GLN A 153 11.57 -11.91 2.63
N GLN A 154 10.74 -10.87 2.40
CA GLN A 154 10.52 -10.33 1.06
C GLN A 154 11.81 -9.76 0.45
N ARG A 155 12.64 -9.09 1.24
CA ARG A 155 13.96 -8.63 0.78
C ARG A 155 14.84 -9.79 0.32
N ARG A 156 14.86 -10.90 1.06
CA ARG A 156 15.61 -12.11 0.68
C ARG A 156 15.11 -12.68 -0.65
N TYR A 157 13.79 -12.87 -0.79
CA TYR A 157 13.21 -13.35 -2.06
C TYR A 157 13.56 -12.46 -3.24
N CYS A 158 13.57 -11.14 -3.04
CA CYS A 158 13.97 -10.22 -4.09
C CYS A 158 15.46 -10.30 -4.43
N ALA A 159 16.32 -10.43 -3.42
CA ALA A 159 17.75 -10.54 -3.63
C ALA A 159 18.12 -11.86 -4.34
N GLU A 160 17.45 -12.96 -4.01
CA GLU A 160 17.64 -14.27 -4.64
C GLU A 160 17.20 -14.27 -6.11
N ARG A 161 16.06 -13.64 -6.41
CA ARG A 161 15.54 -13.54 -7.78
C ARG A 161 16.37 -12.62 -8.70
N SER A 162 17.16 -11.72 -8.11
CA SER A 162 18.06 -10.82 -8.85
C SER A 162 19.44 -11.41 -9.15
N ARG A 163 19.76 -12.60 -8.62
CA ARG A 163 20.96 -13.36 -8.95
C ARG A 163 20.71 -14.25 -10.17
#